data_AF-A0A645JHA0-F1
#
_entry.id   AF-A0A645JHA0-F1
#
_cell.length_a   1.000
_cell.length_b   1.000
_cell.length_c   1.000
_cell.angle_alpha   90.00
_cell.angle_beta   90.00
_cell.angle_gamma   90.00
#
_symmetry.space_group_name_H-M   'P 1'
#
loop_
_entity.id
_entity.type
_entity.pdbx_description
1 polymer ?
#
loop_
_entity_poly.entity_id
_entity_poly.type
_entity_poly.pdbx_seq_one_letter_code
_entity_poly.pdbx_strand_id
1 'polypeptide(L)'
;MCLFPSLVEFDSVLYAYWVEYYNLYTCKSHDFGTTWDKPTLINYASSNPLLIYAFHSNLKNDKKYNLSSLFTFKDYFDIDTILPKHEVY
;
A
#
# COMPACT_ATOMS: atom_id res chain seq x y z
N MET A 1 16.56 -5.78 -6.99
CA MET A 1 16.41 -4.89 -5.83
C MET A 1 15.09 -5.23 -5.18
N CYS A 2 15.09 -5.47 -3.86
CA CYS A 2 13.87 -5.71 -3.09
C CYS A 2 13.81 -4.66 -1.98
N LEU A 3 12.65 -4.04 -1.79
CA LEU A 3 12.39 -3.06 -0.74
C LEU A 3 11.43 -3.64 0.28
N PHE A 4 11.66 -3.34 1.55
CA PHE A 4 10.82 -3.81 2.66
C PHE A 4 9.36 -3.38 2.47
N PRO A 5 8.41 -4.21 2.92
CA PRO A 5 7.01 -3.93 2.74
C PRO A 5 6.57 -2.72 3.59
N SER A 6 5.73 -1.88 3.00
CA SER A 6 4.86 -0.98 3.74
C SER A 6 3.61 -1.73 4.15
N LEU A 7 3.16 -1.45 5.37
CA LEU A 7 1.92 -1.99 5.91
C LEU A 7 0.92 -0.84 6.06
N VAL A 8 -0.27 -1.07 5.54
CA VAL A 8 -1.43 -0.18 5.68
C VAL A 8 -2.56 -0.97 6.29
N GLU A 9 -3.10 -0.50 7.40
CA GLU A 9 -4.36 -0.99 7.96
C GLU A 9 -5.50 -0.07 7.52
N PHE A 10 -6.54 -0.67 6.96
CA PHE A 10 -7.77 0.01 6.60
C PHE A 10 -8.96 -0.94 6.79
N ASP A 11 -9.95 -0.51 7.57
CA ASP A 11 -11.18 -1.27 7.87
C ASP A 11 -10.91 -2.72 8.33
N SER A 12 -9.98 -2.87 9.30
CA SER A 12 -9.52 -4.17 9.83
C SER A 12 -8.90 -5.12 8.79
N VAL A 13 -8.61 -4.66 7.59
CA VAL A 13 -7.82 -5.38 6.58
C VAL A 13 -6.42 -4.79 6.55
N LEU A 14 -5.41 -5.66 6.61
CA LEU A 14 -4.02 -5.27 6.42
C LEU A 14 -3.66 -5.40 4.94
N TYR A 15 -2.97 -4.39 4.42
CA TYR A 15 -2.42 -4.35 3.07
C TYR A 15 -0.91 -4.26 3.19
N ALA A 16 -0.20 -5.20 2.55
CA ALA A 16 1.23 -5.12 2.37
C ALA A 16 1.52 -4.60 0.96
N TYR A 17 2.47 -3.68 0.83
CA TYR A 17 2.98 -3.18 -0.44
C TYR A 17 4.49 -3.32 -0.45
N TRP A 18 5.07 -3.94 -1.47
CA TRP A 18 6.52 -4.08 -1.58
C TRP A 18 6.97 -3.98 -3.02
N VAL A 19 8.27 -3.74 -3.19
CA VAL A 19 8.87 -3.65 -4.52
C VAL A 19 9.85 -4.79 -4.71
N GLU A 20 9.68 -5.49 -5.82
CA GLU A 20 10.55 -6.57 -6.24
C GLU A 20 10.86 -6.42 -7.73
N TYR A 21 12.14 -6.33 -8.07
CA TYR A 21 12.62 -6.10 -9.45
C TYR A 21 11.91 -4.93 -10.18
N TYR A 22 11.77 -3.79 -9.49
CA TYR A 22 11.09 -2.57 -9.97
C TYR A 22 9.57 -2.69 -10.15
N ASN A 23 8.97 -3.82 -9.80
CA ASN A 23 7.52 -4.00 -9.83
C ASN A 23 6.93 -3.75 -8.44
N LEU A 24 5.79 -3.06 -8.37
CA LEU A 24 5.07 -2.81 -7.13
C LEU A 24 3.98 -3.86 -6.95
N TYR A 25 4.07 -4.61 -5.86
CA TYR A 25 3.13 -5.66 -5.50
C TYR A 25 2.29 -5.27 -4.30
N THR A 26 1.14 -5.93 -4.17
CA THR A 26 0.32 -5.90 -2.96
C THR A 26 -0.27 -7.26 -2.62
N CYS A 27 -0.53 -7.49 -1.34
CA CYS A 27 -1.42 -8.54 -0.87
C CYS A 27 -2.19 -8.04 0.35
N LYS A 28 -3.24 -8.77 0.71
CA LYS A 28 -4.13 -8.43 1.82
C LYS A 28 -4.13 -9.54 2.85
N SER A 29 -4.41 -9.17 4.10
CA SER A 29 -4.68 -10.08 5.18
C SER A 29 -5.96 -9.66 5.89
N HIS A 30 -6.82 -10.64 6.13
CA HIS A 30 -8.11 -10.50 6.81
C HIS A 30 -8.07 -10.98 8.27
N ASP A 31 -6.91 -11.45 8.74
CA ASP A 31 -6.71 -12.09 10.04
C ASP A 31 -5.49 -11.52 10.78
N PHE A 32 -5.33 -10.20 10.68
CA PHE A 32 -4.27 -9.42 11.34
C PHE A 32 -2.84 -9.90 11.02
N GLY A 33 -2.63 -10.40 9.80
CA GLY A 33 -1.32 -10.77 9.27
C GLY A 33 -0.95 -12.24 9.49
N THR A 34 -1.88 -13.07 9.97
CA THR A 34 -1.65 -14.51 10.18
C THR A 34 -1.56 -15.24 8.84
N THR A 35 -2.45 -14.91 7.91
CA THR A 35 -2.45 -15.39 6.52
C THR A 35 -2.57 -14.22 5.55
N TRP A 36 -2.06 -14.43 4.33
CA TRP A 36 -2.02 -13.42 3.29
C TRP A 36 -2.53 -14.00 1.98
N ASP A 37 -3.32 -13.20 1.28
CA ASP A 37 -3.77 -13.51 -0.07
C ASP A 37 -2.59 -13.62 -1.04
N LYS A 38 -2.88 -14.24 -2.19
CA LYS A 38 -1.89 -14.31 -3.27
C LYS A 38 -1.47 -12.89 -3.70
N PRO A 39 -0.16 -12.63 -3.85
CA PRO A 39 0.33 -11.35 -4.34
C PRO A 39 -0.29 -10.94 -5.68
N THR A 40 -0.68 -9.67 -5.76
CA THR A 40 -1.20 -9.02 -6.97
C THR A 40 -0.23 -7.93 -7.40
N LEU A 41 0.08 -7.87 -8.69
CA LEU A 41 0.88 -6.81 -9.29
C LEU A 41 0.02 -5.56 -9.45
N ILE A 42 0.39 -4.46 -8.79
CA ILE A 42 -0.30 -3.17 -8.96
C ILE A 42 0.21 -2.45 -10.21
N ASN A 43 1.53 -2.46 -10.40
CA ASN A 43 2.14 -1.74 -11.50
C ASN A 43 3.44 -2.41 -11.95
N TYR A 44 3.65 -2.39 -13.26
CA TYR A 44 4.88 -2.86 -13.88
C TYR A 44 6.02 -1.87 -13.64
N ALA A 45 7.24 -2.38 -13.73
CA ALA A 45 8.44 -1.57 -13.83
C ALA A 45 8.24 -0.46 -14.88
N SER A 46 8.15 0.78 -14.40
CA SER A 46 7.98 1.96 -15.24
C SER A 46 9.32 2.67 -15.40
N SER A 47 9.46 3.48 -16.45
CA SER A 47 10.58 4.41 -16.59
C SER A 47 10.59 5.52 -15.54
N ASN A 48 9.49 5.69 -14.80
CA ASN A 48 9.37 6.72 -13.77
C ASN A 48 9.96 6.20 -12.45
N PRO A 49 10.63 7.08 -11.69
CA PRO A 49 11.15 6.71 -10.39
C PRO A 49 10.01 6.29 -9.46
N LEU A 50 10.23 5.22 -8.71
CA LEU A 50 9.36 4.86 -7.60
C LEU A 50 9.53 5.90 -6.48
N LEU A 51 8.42 6.39 -5.96
CA LEU A 51 8.35 7.36 -4.88
C LEU A 51 7.87 6.68 -3.60
N ILE A 52 8.48 7.05 -2.48
CA ILE A 52 8.15 6.56 -1.14
C ILE A 52 7.81 7.76 -0.27
N TYR A 53 6.58 7.83 0.21
CA TYR A 53 6.11 8.91 1.07
C TYR A 53 5.97 8.41 2.51
N ALA A 54 6.59 9.11 3.46
CA ALA A 54 6.33 8.92 4.89
C ALA A 54 5.15 9.81 5.31
N PHE A 55 4.06 9.20 5.79
CA PHE A 55 2.86 9.94 6.14
C PHE A 55 2.80 10.24 7.64
N HIS A 56 2.90 11.52 7.98
CA HIS A 56 2.79 12.00 9.36
C HIS A 56 1.55 12.89 9.49
N SER A 57 0.72 12.64 10.51
CA SER A 57 -0.34 13.57 10.90
C SER A 57 -0.52 13.56 12.40
N ASN A 58 -0.88 14.72 12.93
CA ASN A 58 -1.17 14.91 14.35
C ASN A 58 -2.60 14.49 14.72
N LEU A 59 -3.45 14.22 13.73
CA LEU A 59 -4.84 13.77 13.93
C LEU A 59 -4.92 12.24 13.87
N LYS A 60 -4.31 11.55 14.84
CA LYS A 60 -4.25 10.07 14.84
C LYS A 60 -5.63 9.41 14.93
N ASN A 61 -6.58 10.05 15.61
CA ASN A 61 -7.90 9.48 15.89
C ASN A 61 -8.94 9.74 14.79
N ASP A 62 -8.65 10.65 13.84
CA ASP A 62 -9.58 11.00 12.75
C ASP A 62 -9.30 10.23 11.45
N LYS A 63 -8.28 9.36 11.44
CA LYS A 63 -7.89 8.66 10.22
C LYS A 63 -8.62 7.34 10.07
N LYS A 64 -9.13 7.11 8.86
CA LYS A 64 -9.63 5.80 8.41
C LYS A 64 -8.52 4.76 8.18
N TYR A 65 -7.26 5.20 8.12
CA TYR A 65 -6.11 4.37 7.75
C TYR A 65 -4.89 4.63 8.64
N ASN A 66 -4.17 3.56 8.94
CA ASN A 66 -2.88 3.60 9.64
C ASN A 66 -1.80 3.02 8.72
N LEU A 67 -0.76 3.80 8.40
CA LEU A 67 0.28 3.39 7.47
C LEU A 67 1.67 3.83 7.89
N SER A 68 2.67 2.99 7.62
CA SER A 68 4.08 3.31 7.84
C SER A 68 4.66 4.17 6.72
N SER A 69 4.39 3.81 5.47
CA SER A 69 4.84 4.52 4.27
C SER A 69 3.90 4.25 3.08
N LEU A 70 4.01 5.02 2.01
CA LEU A 70 3.22 4.81 0.80
C LEU A 70 4.12 4.72 -0.42
N PHE A 71 3.95 3.67 -1.21
CA PHE A 71 4.66 3.48 -2.48
C PHE A 71 3.78 3.93 -3.64
N THR A 72 4.34 4.72 -4.56
CA THR A 72 3.63 5.18 -5.76
C THR A 72 4.61 5.59 -6.87
N PHE A 73 4.11 5.70 -8.09
CA PHE A 73 4.84 6.28 -9.24
C PHE A 73 4.27 7.66 -9.63
N LYS A 74 3.36 8.22 -8.82
CA LYS A 74 2.71 9.52 -9.08
C LYS A 74 3.22 10.58 -8.09
N ASP A 75 3.62 11.73 -8.63
CA ASP A 75 4.03 12.88 -7.83
C ASP A 75 2.87 13.58 -7.11
N TYR A 76 1.64 13.39 -7.61
CA TYR A 76 0.40 13.87 -7.01
C TYR A 76 -0.63 12.74 -6.97
N PHE A 77 -1.29 12.57 -5.82
CA PHE A 77 -2.28 11.52 -5.63
C PHE A 77 -3.27 11.87 -4.52
N ASP A 78 -4.46 11.29 -4.63
CA ASP A 78 -5.40 11.16 -3.54
C ASP A 78 -5.19 9.79 -2.87
N ILE A 79 -5.00 9.78 -1.55
CA ILE A 79 -4.71 8.54 -0.82
C ILE A 79 -5.87 7.53 -0.91
N ASP A 80 -7.10 8.03 -1.01
CA ASP A 80 -8.31 7.22 -1.17
C ASP A 80 -8.41 6.57 -2.56
N THR A 81 -7.54 6.98 -3.50
CA THR A 81 -7.45 6.40 -4.85
C THR A 81 -6.32 5.40 -5.00
N ILE A 82 -5.32 5.42 -4.11
CA ILE A 82 -4.21 4.45 -4.11
C ILE A 82 -4.55 3.25 -3.23
N LEU A 83 -5.18 3.49 -2.09
CA LEU A 83 -5.72 2.41 -1.29
C LEU A 83 -6.90 1.80 -2.04
N PRO A 84 -6.93 0.48 -2.27
CA PRO A 84 -7.93 -0.14 -3.12
C PRO A 84 -9.32 0.11 -2.53
N LYS A 85 -10.16 0.82 -3.29
CA LYS A 85 -11.60 0.85 -3.03
C LYS A 85 -12.13 -0.57 -3.18
N HIS A 86 -13.02 -0.96 -2.27
CA HIS A 86 -13.77 -2.20 -2.37
C HIS A 86 -14.25 -2.45 -3.80
N GLU A 87 -13.78 -3.50 -4.46
CA GLU A 87 -14.61 -4.21 -5.42
C GLU A 87 -15.55 -5.08 -4.58
N VAL A 88 -16.74 -4.54 -4.29
CA VAL A 88 -17.86 -5.34 -3.81
C VAL A 88 -18.35 -6.13 -5.02
N TYR A 89 -18.05 -7.42 -5.06
CA TYR A 89 -18.73 -8.38 -5.95
C TYR A 89 -20.07 -8.78 -5.34
#